data_AF-A0A9D9JYI2-F1
#
_entry.id   AF-A0A9D9JYI2-F1
#
_cell.length_a   1.000
_cell.length_b   1.000
_cell.length_c   1.000
_cell.angle_alpha   90.00
_cell.angle_beta   90.00
_cell.angle_gamma   90.00
#
_symmetry.space_group_name_H-M   'P 1'
#
loop_
_entity.id
_entity.type
_entity.pdbx_description
1 polymer ?
#
loop_
_entity_poly.entity_id
_entity_poly.type
_entity_poly.pdbx_seq_one_letter_code
_entity_poly.pdbx_strand_id
1 'polypeptide(L)'
;MVEGVTADSPGTQTPVSVEEVMTVLQRCYDPCCKERQISVVDMGLIEQVRVSGGQVDIDIILTTGWCPFSIHLLQMIEEEVRGIQGVEGVNVQITWNTPWSPDRLSATARERLQLPLEQLLPLREARLARDQRLRESDR
;
A
#
# COMPACT_ATOMS: atom_id res chain seq x y z
N MET A 1 -0.40 59.94 7.74
CA MET A 1 0.66 59.32 6.93
C MET A 1 1.09 58.07 7.68
N VAL A 2 0.37 56.95 7.44
CA VAL A 2 0.84 55.71 6.76
C VAL A 2 1.91 54.97 7.59
N GLU A 3 1.84 53.70 8.02
CA GLU A 3 0.98 52.49 7.89
C GLU A 3 1.25 51.67 9.19
N GLY A 4 0.38 50.87 9.79
CA GLY A 4 -0.34 49.76 9.17
C GLY A 4 0.59 48.57 8.90
N VAL A 5 1.05 47.84 9.92
CA VAL A 5 1.47 46.42 9.75
C VAL A 5 0.89 45.60 10.88
N THR A 6 0.02 44.70 10.45
CA THR A 6 -0.76 43.72 11.19
C THR A 6 0.09 42.60 11.78
N ALA A 7 -0.48 41.99 12.80
CA ALA A 7 -0.02 40.76 13.44
C ALA A 7 0.35 39.66 12.43
N ASP A 8 1.42 38.94 12.74
CA ASP A 8 1.47 37.51 12.48
C ASP A 8 2.01 36.85 13.76
N SER A 9 1.08 36.35 14.57
CA SER A 9 1.41 35.41 15.63
C SER A 9 1.77 34.10 14.95
N PRO A 10 2.88 33.42 15.30
CA PRO A 10 3.16 32.10 14.75
C PRO A 10 2.02 31.18 15.18
N GLY A 11 1.16 30.85 14.23
CA GLY A 11 0.18 29.78 14.39
C GLY A 11 0.94 28.53 14.78
N THR A 12 0.61 27.97 15.94
CA THR A 12 1.12 26.68 16.39
C THR A 12 0.66 25.61 15.39
N GLN A 13 1.43 25.40 14.33
CA GLN A 13 1.27 24.24 13.47
C GLN A 13 1.80 23.06 14.27
N THR A 14 0.90 22.16 14.69
CA THR A 14 1.30 20.89 15.28
C THR A 14 2.19 20.17 14.27
N PRO A 15 3.43 19.78 14.64
CA PRO A 15 4.32 19.10 13.71
C PRO A 15 3.67 17.77 13.30
N VAL A 16 3.63 17.52 11.98
CA VAL A 16 3.17 16.24 11.43
C VAL A 16 4.05 15.13 12.01
N SER A 17 3.41 14.09 12.53
CA SER A 17 4.13 12.94 13.12
C SER A 17 4.21 11.77 12.13
N VAL A 18 5.25 10.94 12.26
CA VAL A 18 5.38 9.72 11.44
C VAL A 18 4.22 8.77 11.74
N GLU A 19 3.78 8.70 13.00
CA GLU A 19 2.67 7.88 13.45
C GLU A 19 1.34 8.26 12.78
N GLU A 20 1.09 9.55 12.60
CA GLU A 20 -0.09 10.06 11.90
C GLU A 20 -0.05 9.69 10.41
N VAL A 21 1.10 9.86 9.75
CA VAL A 21 1.30 9.41 8.37
C VAL A 21 1.08 7.91 8.24
N MET A 22 1.64 7.10 9.13
CA MET A 22 1.46 5.64 9.14
C MET A 22 -0.01 5.24 9.34
N THR A 23 -0.76 5.99 10.15
CA THR A 23 -2.20 5.77 10.37
C THR A 23 -3.02 6.03 9.09
N VAL A 24 -2.65 7.05 8.33
CA VAL A 24 -3.27 7.34 7.03
C VAL A 24 -2.88 6.27 6.00
N LEU A 25 -1.62 5.85 5.97
CA LEU A 25 -1.15 4.78 5.09
C LEU A 25 -1.86 3.44 5.35
N GLN A 26 -2.28 3.15 6.59
CA GLN A 26 -3.10 1.97 6.88
C GLN A 26 -4.47 1.98 6.19
N ARG A 27 -4.94 3.13 5.70
CA ARG A 27 -6.19 3.26 4.94
C ARG A 27 -5.97 3.17 3.43
N CYS A 28 -4.72 3.23 2.97
CA CYS A 28 -4.36 3.06 1.57
C CYS A 28 -4.30 1.57 1.23
N TYR A 29 -4.82 1.18 0.08
CA TYR A 29 -4.85 -0.22 -0.37
C TYR A 29 -4.11 -0.39 -1.69
N ASP A 30 -3.38 -1.49 -1.84
CA ASP A 30 -2.88 -1.91 -3.15
C ASP A 30 -4.08 -2.20 -4.08
N PRO A 31 -4.19 -1.56 -5.26
CA PRO A 31 -5.26 -1.83 -6.23
C PRO A 31 -5.48 -3.31 -6.53
N CYS A 32 -4.40 -4.10 -6.57
CA CYS A 32 -4.47 -5.55 -6.83
C CYS A 32 -5.07 -6.35 -5.65
N CYS A 33 -5.03 -5.79 -4.44
CA CYS A 33 -5.52 -6.39 -3.21
C CYS A 33 -6.75 -5.67 -2.63
N LYS A 34 -7.33 -4.70 -3.36
CA LYS A 34 -8.49 -3.91 -2.92
C LYS A 34 -9.66 -4.79 -2.46
N GLU A 35 -9.90 -5.89 -3.18
CA GLU A 35 -10.97 -6.86 -2.83
C GLU A 35 -10.74 -7.57 -1.49
N ARG A 36 -9.49 -7.65 -1.04
CA ARG A 36 -9.10 -8.29 0.24
C ARG A 36 -8.94 -7.29 1.39
N GLN A 37 -9.09 -6.00 1.11
CA GLN A 37 -8.97 -4.90 2.08
C GLN A 37 -7.67 -4.96 2.90
N ILE A 38 -6.54 -5.26 2.23
CA ILE A 38 -5.22 -5.33 2.86
C ILE A 38 -4.49 -4.02 2.59
N SER A 39 -4.07 -3.34 3.64
CA SER A 39 -3.41 -2.03 3.52
C SER A 39 -2.00 -2.13 2.93
N VAL A 40 -1.47 -1.02 2.42
CA VAL A 40 -0.07 -0.94 1.95
C VAL A 40 0.94 -1.19 3.07
N VAL A 41 0.56 -0.86 4.31
CA VAL A 41 1.35 -1.14 5.52
C VAL A 41 1.32 -2.63 5.85
N ASP A 42 0.15 -3.26 5.82
CA ASP A 42 -0.01 -4.70 6.06
C ASP A 42 0.63 -5.56 4.97
N MET A 43 0.65 -5.05 3.73
CA MET A 43 1.39 -5.65 2.61
C MET A 43 2.92 -5.47 2.75
N GLY A 44 3.37 -4.60 3.65
CA GLY A 44 4.79 -4.30 3.85
C GLY A 44 5.43 -3.57 2.69
N LEU A 45 4.67 -2.69 2.02
CA LEU A 45 5.15 -1.91 0.85
C LEU A 45 5.88 -0.63 1.26
N ILE A 46 5.72 -0.18 2.50
CA ILE A 46 6.39 1.02 3.00
C ILE A 46 7.80 0.64 3.44
N GLU A 47 8.81 1.25 2.81
CA GLU A 47 10.21 1.05 3.19
C GLU A 47 10.65 2.08 4.22
N GLN A 48 10.32 3.35 3.98
CA GLN A 48 10.72 4.43 4.85
C GLN A 48 9.73 5.59 4.77
N VAL A 49 9.47 6.21 5.92
CA VAL A 49 8.73 7.47 6.03
C VAL A 49 9.65 8.47 6.73
N ARG A 50 9.81 9.66 6.15
CA ARG A 50 10.53 10.78 6.74
C ARG A 50 9.62 11.98 6.78
N VAL A 51 9.58 12.67 7.93
CA VAL A 51 8.79 13.89 8.10
C VAL A 51 9.73 15.01 8.56
N SER A 52 9.68 16.14 7.87
CA SER A 52 10.49 17.34 8.16
C SER A 52 9.61 18.58 8.10
N GLY A 53 9.07 18.99 9.26
CA GLY A 53 8.08 20.06 9.31
C GLY A 53 6.80 19.63 8.59
N GLY A 54 6.41 20.36 7.54
CA GLY A 54 5.27 20.02 6.67
C GLY A 54 5.62 19.15 5.46
N GLN A 55 6.89 18.79 5.25
CA GLN A 55 7.32 17.94 4.14
C GLN A 55 7.33 16.46 4.55
N VAL A 56 6.67 15.60 3.76
CA VAL A 56 6.63 14.15 3.96
C VAL A 56 7.23 13.43 2.76
N ASP A 57 8.26 12.62 3.00
CA ASP A 57 8.88 11.74 1.99
C ASP A 57 8.59 10.28 2.32
N ILE A 58 8.06 9.55 1.34
CA ILE A 58 7.65 8.14 1.48
C ILE A 58 8.34 7.31 0.41
N ASP A 59 9.12 6.34 0.85
CA ASP A 59 9.75 5.34 0.00
C ASP A 59 8.92 4.07 0.03
N ILE A 60 8.49 3.58 -1.14
CA ILE A 60 7.73 2.35 -1.27
C ILE A 60 8.45 1.32 -2.13
N ILE A 61 8.12 0.04 -1.94
CA ILE A 61 8.51 -1.07 -2.80
C ILE A 61 7.27 -1.69 -3.43
N LEU A 62 7.43 -2.31 -4.61
CA LEU A 62 6.35 -3.00 -5.29
C LEU A 62 6.45 -4.51 -5.10
N THR A 63 5.30 -5.17 -4.96
CA THR A 63 5.18 -6.64 -4.92
C THR A 63 5.65 -7.31 -6.21
N THR A 64 5.51 -6.59 -7.33
CA THR A 64 5.89 -7.01 -8.68
C THR A 64 6.54 -5.85 -9.41
N GLY A 65 7.61 -6.12 -10.15
CA GLY A 65 8.25 -5.10 -10.98
C GLY A 65 7.32 -4.65 -12.12
N TRP A 66 7.32 -3.35 -12.42
CA TRP A 66 6.57 -2.76 -13.55
C TRP A 66 5.05 -3.00 -13.50
N CYS A 67 4.42 -2.79 -12.34
CA CYS A 67 2.96 -2.82 -12.25
C CYS A 67 2.37 -1.58 -12.96
N PRO A 68 1.49 -1.72 -13.98
CA PRO A 68 0.84 -0.56 -14.62
C PRO A 68 -0.04 0.23 -13.64
N PHE A 69 -0.41 -0.37 -12.51
CA PHE A 69 -1.20 0.26 -11.46
C PHE A 69 -0.36 1.00 -10.40
N SER A 70 0.98 0.98 -10.50
CA SER A 70 1.85 1.65 -9.52
C SER A 70 1.61 3.16 -9.48
N ILE A 71 1.25 3.77 -10.61
CA ILE A 71 0.94 5.21 -10.68
C ILE A 71 -0.29 5.54 -9.82
N HIS A 72 -1.34 4.73 -9.89
CA HIS A 72 -2.53 4.91 -9.07
C HIS A 72 -2.19 4.75 -7.59
N LEU A 73 -1.39 3.74 -7.23
CA LEU A 73 -0.95 3.56 -5.85
C LEU A 73 -0.20 4.78 -5.31
N LEU A 74 0.74 5.33 -6.09
CA LEU A 74 1.49 6.53 -5.73
C LEU A 74 0.57 7.75 -5.54
N GLN A 75 -0.35 7.97 -6.48
CA GLN A 75 -1.31 9.08 -6.42
C GLN A 75 -2.22 8.98 -5.19
N MET A 76 -2.75 7.78 -4.91
CA MET A 76 -3.60 7.54 -3.75
C MET A 76 -2.86 7.85 -2.45
N ILE A 77 -1.62 7.36 -2.31
CA ILE A 77 -0.80 7.63 -1.12
C ILE A 77 -0.54 9.13 -0.96
N GLU A 78 -0.18 9.80 -2.05
CA GLU A 78 0.09 11.24 -2.06
C GLU A 78 -1.16 12.06 -1.67
N GLU A 79 -2.32 11.73 -2.23
CA GLU A 79 -3.59 12.40 -1.95
C GLU A 79 -4.04 12.21 -0.50
N GLU A 80 -3.98 10.99 0.02
CA GLU A 80 -4.39 10.67 1.39
C GLU A 80 -3.48 11.37 2.42
N VAL A 81 -2.16 11.35 2.20
CA VAL A 81 -1.19 11.98 3.11
C VAL A 81 -1.26 13.51 3.04
N ARG A 82 -1.55 14.09 1.87
CA ARG A 82 -1.78 15.53 1.70
C ARG A 82 -3.01 16.02 2.48
N GLY A 83 -3.95 15.12 2.81
CA GLY A 83 -5.11 15.44 3.63
C GLY A 83 -4.81 15.67 5.12
N ILE A 84 -3.60 15.37 5.59
CA ILE A 84 -3.19 15.56 6.99
C ILE A 84 -2.97 17.06 7.27
N GLN A 85 -3.51 17.55 8.38
CA GLN A 85 -3.32 18.95 8.79
C GLN A 85 -1.85 19.24 9.07
N GLY A 86 -1.29 20.28 8.44
CA GLY A 86 0.11 20.68 8.59
C GLY A 86 1.05 20.08 7.55
N VAL A 87 0.56 19.22 6.64
CA VAL A 87 1.33 18.78 5.47
C VAL A 87 1.30 19.87 4.40
N GLU A 88 2.49 20.33 4.02
CA GLU A 88 2.71 21.33 2.96
C GLU A 88 3.12 20.66 1.64
N GLY A 89 3.83 19.52 1.72
CA GLY A 89 4.31 18.79 0.56
C GLY A 89 4.48 17.30 0.83
N VAL A 90 4.17 16.49 -0.18
CA VAL A 90 4.30 15.02 -0.14
C VAL A 90 5.08 14.58 -1.37
N ASN A 91 6.06 13.72 -1.16
CA ASN A 91 6.84 13.08 -2.20
C ASN A 91 6.83 11.57 -1.98
N VAL A 92 6.29 10.82 -2.93
CA VAL A 92 6.18 9.36 -2.88
C VAL A 92 6.99 8.78 -4.01
N GLN A 93 7.95 7.91 -3.71
CA GLN A 93 8.84 7.32 -4.71
C GLN A 93 8.99 5.81 -4.53
N ILE A 94 9.17 5.12 -5.66
CA ILE A 94 9.43 3.68 -5.68
C ILE A 94 10.93 3.46 -5.57
N THR A 95 11.32 2.68 -4.56
CA THR A 95 12.70 2.25 -4.38
C THR A 95 12.90 0.87 -5.00
N TRP A 96 13.89 0.76 -5.88
CA TRP A 96 14.20 -0.48 -6.62
C TRP A 96 15.40 -1.26 -6.05
N ASN A 97 15.95 -0.80 -4.92
CA ASN A 97 17.13 -1.41 -4.29
C ASN A 97 16.81 -2.74 -3.58
N THR A 98 15.55 -2.95 -3.19
CA THR A 98 15.13 -4.06 -2.33
C THR A 98 13.93 -4.76 -2.97
N PRO A 99 14.03 -6.06 -3.29
CA PRO A 99 12.89 -6.81 -3.78
C PRO A 99 11.88 -7.04 -2.64
N TRP A 100 10.59 -6.97 -2.97
CA TRP A 100 9.55 -7.36 -2.02
C TRP A 100 9.53 -8.88 -1.81
N SER A 101 9.21 -9.31 -0.58
CA SER A 101 9.05 -10.73 -0.23
C SER A 101 7.85 -10.93 0.71
N PRO A 102 7.15 -12.09 0.67
CA PRO A 102 6.02 -12.40 1.56
C PRO A 102 6.32 -12.39 3.06
N ASP A 103 7.59 -12.37 3.46
CA ASP A 103 8.00 -12.22 4.86
C ASP A 103 7.69 -10.84 5.45
N ARG A 104 7.41 -9.85 4.59
CA ARG A 104 6.98 -8.50 4.99
C ARG A 104 5.50 -8.40 5.36
N LEU A 105 4.71 -9.42 5.03
CA LEU A 105 3.27 -9.42 5.30
C LEU A 105 3.00 -9.41 6.80
N SER A 106 2.05 -8.58 7.22
CA SER A 106 1.48 -8.69 8.57
C SER A 106 0.79 -10.05 8.74
N ALA A 107 0.61 -10.48 10.00
CA ALA A 107 -0.06 -11.74 10.31
C ALA A 107 -1.47 -11.81 9.68
N THR A 108 -2.22 -10.71 9.80
CA THR A 108 -3.57 -10.57 9.22
C THR A 108 -3.55 -10.63 7.69
N ALA A 109 -2.59 -9.96 7.04
CA ALA A 109 -2.45 -10.03 5.58
C ALA A 109 -2.13 -11.44 5.10
N ARG A 110 -1.19 -12.11 5.79
CA ARG A 110 -0.81 -13.49 5.49
C ARG A 110 -1.99 -14.44 5.61
N GLU A 111 -2.83 -14.29 6.63
CA GLU A 111 -4.06 -15.07 6.79
C GLU A 111 -5.05 -14.83 5.64
N ARG A 112 -5.33 -13.57 5.31
CA ARG A 112 -6.26 -13.20 4.21
C ARG A 112 -5.79 -13.60 2.82
N LEU A 113 -4.48 -13.79 2.64
CA LEU A 113 -3.89 -14.21 1.36
C LEU A 113 -3.78 -15.73 1.21
N GLN A 114 -4.10 -16.51 2.23
CA GLN A 114 -4.11 -17.97 2.11
C GLN A 114 -5.15 -18.46 1.11
N LEU A 115 -4.78 -19.47 0.34
CA LEU A 115 -5.70 -20.18 -0.54
C LEU A 115 -6.61 -21.06 0.32
N PRO A 116 -7.94 -21.02 0.12
CA PRO A 116 -8.87 -21.90 0.84
C PRO A 116 -8.82 -23.30 0.22
N LEU A 117 -7.73 -24.04 0.49
CA LEU A 117 -7.43 -25.30 -0.20
C LEU A 117 -8.61 -26.28 -0.13
N GLU A 118 -9.23 -26.44 1.03
CA GLU A 118 -10.37 -27.33 1.23
C GLU A 118 -11.54 -27.00 0.28
N GLN A 119 -11.84 -25.72 0.09
CA GLN A 119 -12.92 -25.26 -0.81
C GLN A 119 -12.57 -25.51 -2.28
N LEU A 120 -11.29 -25.56 -2.62
CA LEU A 120 -10.79 -25.74 -3.98
C LEU A 120 -10.52 -27.21 -4.34
N LEU A 121 -10.48 -28.13 -3.36
CA LEU A 121 -10.22 -29.56 -3.60
C LEU A 121 -11.21 -30.19 -4.60
N PRO A 122 -12.54 -29.96 -4.52
CA PRO A 122 -13.47 -30.56 -5.47
C PRO A 122 -13.20 -30.13 -6.92
N LEU A 123 -12.79 -28.88 -7.14
CA LEU A 123 -12.44 -28.36 -8.46
C LEU A 123 -11.16 -29.02 -9.00
N ARG A 124 -10.17 -29.23 -8.13
CA ARG A 124 -8.92 -29.94 -8.47
C ARG A 124 -9.22 -31.38 -8.86
N GLU A 125 -10.02 -32.09 -8.07
CA GLU A 125 -10.41 -33.48 -8.32
C GLU A 125 -11.18 -33.62 -9.63
N ALA A 126 -12.14 -32.72 -9.89
CA ALA A 126 -12.88 -32.69 -11.14
C ALA A 126 -11.97 -32.52 -12.36
N ARG A 127 -10.95 -31.65 -12.26
CA ARG A 127 -9.94 -31.49 -13.32
C ARG A 127 -9.12 -32.77 -13.51
N LEU A 128 -8.62 -33.38 -12.45
CA LEU A 128 -7.83 -34.61 -12.52
C LEU A 128 -8.63 -35.77 -13.14
N ALA A 129 -9.90 -35.93 -12.75
CA ALA A 129 -10.79 -36.94 -13.31
C ALA A 129 -11.08 -36.70 -14.80
N ARG A 130 -11.23 -35.44 -15.22
CA ARG A 130 -11.36 -35.08 -16.63
C ARG A 130 -10.10 -35.44 -17.43
N ASP A 131 -8.93 -35.10 -16.91
CA ASP A 131 -7.66 -35.36 -17.58
C ASP A 131 -7.33 -36.86 -17.64
N GLN A 132 -7.82 -37.65 -16.67
CA GLN A 132 -7.73 -39.11 -16.71
C GLN A 132 -8.63 -39.69 -17.80
N ARG A 133 -9.91 -39.27 -17.88
CA ARG A 133 -10.85 -39.73 -18.90
C ARG A 133 -10.35 -39.47 -20.33
N LEU A 134 -9.76 -38.30 -20.59
CA LEU A 134 -9.19 -37.97 -21.90
C LEU A 134 -8.03 -38.89 -22.27
N ARG A 135 -7.13 -39.18 -21.31
CA ARG A 135 -6.00 -40.10 -21.54
C ARG A 135 -6.45 -41.53 -21.80
N GLU A 136 -7.55 -41.95 -21.18
CA GLU A 136 -8.14 -43.27 -21.39
C GLU A 136 -8.88 -43.38 -22.73
N SER A 137 -9.45 -42.29 -23.25
CA SER A 137 -10.13 -42.29 -24.56
C SER A 137 -9.17 -42.22 -25.76
N ASP A 138 -7.98 -41.67 -25.57
CA ASP A 138 -6.95 -41.53 -26.62
C ASP A 138 -6.07 -42.80 -26.78
N ARG A 139 -6.33 -43.85 -26.02
CA ARG A 139 -5.60 -45.14 -26.01
C ARG A 139 -6.42 -46.26 -26.65
#